data_AF-A0A7C4CHN6-F1
#
_entry.id   AF-A0A7C4CHN6-F1
#
_cell.length_a   1.000
_cell.length_b   1.000
_cell.length_c   1.000
_cell.angle_alpha   90.00
_cell.angle_beta   90.00
_cell.angle_gamma   90.00
#
_symmetry.space_group_name_H-M   'P 1'
#
loop_
_entity.id
_entity.type
_entity.pdbx_description
1 polymer ?
#
loop_
_entity_poly.entity_id
_entity_poly.type
_entity_poly.pdbx_seq_one_letter_code
_entity_poly.pdbx_strand_id
1 'polypeptide(L)'
;MIVERGLPCLGPITVAGCDARCPSYNTVCIGCRGPIKDEANVSGELEMLLRKGYDRERILNLMSLFGARYKDLRSLIEGGKS
;
A
#
# COMPACT_ATOMS: atom_id res chain seq x y z
N MET A 1 -17.95 -4.18 3.26
CA MET A 1 -16.52 -3.92 3.54
C MET A 1 -15.81 -3.48 2.26
N ILE A 2 -14.75 -2.66 2.32
CA ILE A 2 -13.97 -2.22 1.13
C ILE A 2 -13.49 -3.40 0.27
N VAL A 3 -13.11 -4.51 0.92
CA VAL A 3 -12.68 -5.74 0.27
C VAL A 3 -13.77 -6.34 -0.62
N GLU A 4 -15.04 -6.21 -0.24
CA GLU A 4 -16.18 -6.71 -1.02
C GLU A 4 -16.55 -5.82 -2.20
N ARG A 5 -16.09 -4.56 -2.21
CA ARG A 5 -16.33 -3.60 -3.30
C ARG A 5 -15.26 -3.66 -4.39
N GLY A 6 -14.28 -4.55 -4.27
CA GLY A 6 -13.12 -4.61 -5.16
C GLY A 6 -12.29 -3.31 -5.14
N LEU A 7 -12.52 -2.43 -4.16
CA LEU A 7 -11.80 -1.18 -4.06
C LEU A 7 -10.43 -1.48 -3.49
N PRO A 8 -9.38 -1.17 -4.25
CA PRO A 8 -8.08 -1.62 -3.86
C PRO A 8 -7.61 -0.69 -2.71
N CYS A 9 -6.88 -1.21 -1.71
CA CYS A 9 -6.55 -0.54 -0.44
C CYS A 9 -5.07 -0.73 -0.09
N LEU A 10 -4.34 0.34 0.27
CA LEU A 10 -2.90 0.24 0.59
C LEU A 10 -2.57 -0.29 1.98
N GLY A 11 -3.59 -0.68 2.76
CA GLY A 11 -3.41 -1.19 4.13
C GLY A 11 -2.33 -2.26 4.27
N PRO A 12 -2.25 -3.27 3.38
CA PRO A 12 -1.29 -4.35 3.51
C PRO A 12 0.19 -3.95 3.41
N ILE A 13 0.49 -2.83 2.75
CA ILE A 13 1.86 -2.32 2.60
C ILE A 13 2.13 -1.06 3.46
N THR A 14 1.21 -0.71 4.37
CA THR A 14 1.30 0.49 5.23
C THR A 14 1.57 0.11 6.68
N VAL A 15 2.41 0.88 7.37
CA VAL A 15 2.65 0.69 8.82
C VAL A 15 1.34 0.79 9.63
N ALA A 16 1.13 -0.19 10.52
CA ALA A 16 -0.10 -0.34 11.32
C ALA A 16 -0.25 0.67 12.48
N GLY A 17 -1.23 0.42 13.36
CA GLY A 17 -1.47 1.17 14.62
C GLY A 17 -2.42 2.36 14.52
N CYS A 18 -3.15 2.50 13.40
CA CYS A 18 -4.22 3.49 13.24
C CYS A 18 -5.62 2.86 13.36
N ASP A 19 -5.69 1.62 13.86
CA ASP A 19 -6.90 0.84 14.07
C ASP A 19 -7.81 0.76 12.83
N ALA A 20 -7.17 0.67 11.65
CA ALA A 20 -7.86 0.65 10.36
C ALA A 20 -8.90 1.78 10.22
N ARG A 21 -8.59 2.98 10.74
CA ARG A 21 -9.50 4.14 10.78
C ARG A 21 -10.19 4.40 9.43
N CYS A 22 -9.43 4.42 8.33
CA CYS A 22 -9.99 4.62 6.99
C CYS A 22 -11.02 3.53 6.63
N PRO A 23 -10.68 2.22 6.69
CA PRO A 23 -11.66 1.15 6.51
C PRO A 23 -12.91 1.22 7.40
N SER A 24 -12.79 1.65 8.66
CA SER A 24 -13.93 1.81 9.57
C SER A 24 -14.92 2.89 9.09
N TYR A 25 -14.49 3.84 8.27
CA TYR A 25 -15.34 4.82 7.59
C TYR A 25 -15.70 4.43 6.14
N ASN A 26 -15.56 3.15 5.77
CA ASN A 26 -15.81 2.66 4.41
C ASN A 26 -14.96 3.35 3.32
N THR A 27 -13.77 3.86 3.67
CA THR A 27 -12.81 4.43 2.70
C THR A 27 -11.47 3.71 2.69
N VAL A 28 -10.78 3.73 1.55
CA VAL A 28 -9.52 3.00 1.34
C VAL A 28 -8.38 3.58 2.19
N CYS A 29 -7.43 2.72 2.58
CA CYS A 29 -6.17 3.20 3.14
C CYS A 29 -5.34 3.86 2.04
N ILE A 30 -4.84 5.06 2.32
CA ILE A 30 -4.03 5.87 1.41
C ILE A 30 -2.53 5.88 1.74
N GLY A 31 -2.08 5.09 2.73
CA GLY A 31 -0.66 4.97 3.06
C GLY A 31 -0.11 6.09 3.95
N CYS A 32 -0.93 6.79 4.74
CA CYS A 32 -0.49 7.98 5.48
C CYS A 32 0.61 7.74 6.53
N ARG A 33 0.79 6.50 6.99
CA ARG A 33 1.85 6.11 7.92
C ARG A 33 3.14 5.64 7.26
N GLY A 34 3.18 5.64 5.94
CA GLY A 34 4.33 5.21 5.15
C GLY A 34 4.40 3.70 4.97
N PRO A 35 5.34 3.25 4.10
CA PRO A 35 5.48 1.86 3.74
C PRO A 35 6.06 1.03 4.90
N ILE A 36 5.71 -0.25 4.94
CA ILE A 36 6.46 -1.25 5.71
C ILE A 36 7.87 -1.35 5.07
N LYS A 37 8.92 -1.40 5.88
CA LYS A 37 10.31 -1.39 5.39
C LYS A 37 10.88 -2.79 5.09
N ASP A 38 10.15 -3.83 5.47
CA ASP A 38 10.54 -5.21 5.25
C ASP A 38 10.16 -5.65 3.83
N GLU A 39 11.17 -5.88 2.97
CA GLU A 39 10.97 -6.25 1.56
C GLU A 39 10.23 -7.59 1.38
N ALA A 40 10.45 -8.56 2.27
CA ALA A 40 9.80 -9.87 2.18
C ALA A 40 8.29 -9.74 2.41
N ASN A 41 7.87 -8.90 3.36
CA ASN A 41 6.46 -8.65 3.60
C ASN A 41 5.82 -7.73 2.56
N VAL A 42 6.56 -6.76 2.01
CA VAL A 42 6.01 -5.83 1.01
C VAL A 42 5.79 -6.50 -0.33
N SER A 43 6.68 -7.40 -0.76
CA SER A 43 6.61 -8.02 -2.09
C SER A 43 5.35 -8.86 -2.32
N GLY A 44 5.01 -9.77 -1.38
CA GLY A 44 3.81 -10.61 -1.49
C GLY A 44 2.50 -9.80 -1.43
N GLU A 45 2.47 -8.80 -0.54
CA GLU A 45 1.30 -7.92 -0.41
C GLU A 45 1.13 -7.00 -1.63
N LEU A 46 2.24 -6.50 -2.18
CA LEU A 46 2.23 -5.75 -3.42
C LEU A 46 1.70 -6.61 -4.57
N GLU A 47 2.13 -7.86 -4.70
CA GLU A 47 1.64 -8.76 -5.74
C GLU A 47 0.12 -8.99 -5.62
N MET A 48 -0.40 -9.15 -4.41
CA MET A 48 -1.83 -9.23 -4.17
C MET A 48 -2.56 -7.95 -4.63
N LEU A 49 -2.02 -6.77 -4.33
CA LEU A 49 -2.59 -5.50 -4.75
C LEU A 49 -2.62 -5.37 -6.28
N LEU A 50 -1.56 -5.80 -6.96
CA LEU A 50 -1.49 -5.82 -8.42
C LEU A 50 -2.52 -6.78 -9.04
N ARG A 51 -2.66 -7.99 -8.47
CA ARG A 51 -3.70 -8.96 -8.90
C ARG A 51 -5.13 -8.42 -8.72
N LYS A 52 -5.35 -7.53 -7.75
CA LYS A 52 -6.64 -6.86 -7.50
C LYS A 52 -6.89 -5.64 -8.39
N GLY A 53 -5.97 -5.32 -9.31
CA GLY A 53 -6.15 -4.26 -10.30
C GLY A 53 -5.57 -2.90 -9.94
N TYR A 54 -4.76 -2.80 -8.87
CA TYR A 54 -3.86 -1.64 -8.78
C TYR A 54 -2.75 -1.75 -9.82
N ASP A 55 -2.42 -0.63 -10.46
CA ASP A 55 -1.14 -0.50 -11.14
C ASP A 55 -0.06 0.03 -10.18
N ARG A 56 1.21 -0.27 -10.48
CA ARG A 56 2.35 0.13 -9.63
C ARG A 56 2.47 1.64 -9.51
N GLU A 57 2.15 2.38 -10.56
CA GLU A 57 2.25 3.84 -10.58
C GLU A 57 1.24 4.45 -9.61
N ARG A 58 0.01 3.93 -9.56
CA ARG A 58 -1.03 4.33 -8.62
C ARG A 58 -0.64 4.06 -7.18
N ILE A 59 -0.04 2.90 -6.91
CA ILE A 59 0.48 2.55 -5.58
C ILE A 59 1.57 3.55 -5.17
N LEU A 60 2.53 3.79 -6.06
CA LEU A 60 3.61 4.75 -5.84
C LEU A 60 3.08 6.17 -5.61
N ASN A 61 2.15 6.64 -6.43
CA ASN A 61 1.55 7.97 -6.34
C ASN A 61 0.84 8.18 -5.01
N LEU A 62 -0.01 7.23 -4.61
CA LEU A 62 -0.73 7.30 -3.33
C LEU A 62 0.23 7.24 -2.15
N MET A 63 1.20 6.32 -2.17
CA MET A 63 2.18 6.20 -1.09
C MET A 63 3.10 7.42 -1.00
N SER A 64 3.37 8.10 -2.12
CA SER A 64 4.20 9.31 -2.15
C SER A 64 3.53 10.52 -1.48
N LEU A 65 2.19 10.55 -1.37
CA LEU A 65 1.46 11.66 -0.73
C LEU A 65 1.97 11.95 0.70
N PHE A 66 2.28 10.90 1.44
CA PHE A 66 2.82 10.99 2.81
C PHE A 66 4.21 10.38 2.94
N GLY A 67 4.67 9.71 1.87
CA GLY A 67 5.90 8.94 1.80
C GLY A 67 7.08 9.65 1.14
N ALA A 68 7.00 10.95 0.83
CA ALA A 68 8.10 11.68 0.19
C ALA A 68 9.45 11.60 0.95
N ARG A 69 9.43 11.29 2.25
CA ARG A 69 10.63 11.11 3.08
C ARG A 69 11.35 9.76 2.87
N TYR A 70 10.68 8.77 2.28
CA TYR A 70 11.21 7.42 2.07
C TYR A 70 11.93 7.37 0.73
N LYS A 71 13.26 7.52 0.76
CA LYS A 71 14.11 7.57 -0.46
C LYS A 71 14.09 6.25 -1.24
N ASP A 72 13.81 5.15 -0.54
CA ASP A 72 13.72 3.77 -1.00
C ASP A 72 12.31 3.38 -1.46
N LEU A 73 11.30 4.25 -1.33
CA LEU A 73 9.91 3.93 -1.65
C LEU A 73 9.72 3.35 -3.06
N ARG A 74 10.40 3.96 -4.04
CA ARG A 74 10.35 3.49 -5.43
C ARG A 74 10.98 2.10 -5.56
N SER A 75 12.14 1.89 -4.97
CA SER A 75 12.81 0.58 -4.96
C SER A 75 11.98 -0.49 -4.27
N LEU A 76 11.30 -0.17 -3.17
CA LEU A 76 10.40 -1.09 -2.45
C LEU A 76 9.20 -1.53 -3.29
N ILE A 77 8.63 -0.62 -4.11
CA ILE A 77 7.46 -0.91 -4.96
C ILE A 77 7.88 -1.54 -6.31
N GLU A 78 9.05 -1.20 -6.83
CA GLU A 78 9.54 -1.74 -8.11
C GLU A 78 10.31 -3.05 -7.92
N GLY A 79 10.89 -3.27 -6.74
CA GLY A 79 11.71 -4.44 -6.34
C GLY A 79 10.95 -5.75 -6.19
N GLY A 80 9.64 -5.78 -6.45
CA GLY A 80 8.85 -7.02 -6.60
C GLY A 80 9.15 -7.76 -7.91
N LYS A 81 10.43 -7.97 -8.23
CA LYS A 81 10.95 -8.92 -9.21
C LYS A 81 11.94 -9.82 -8.48
N SER A 82 11.46 -10.94 -7.98
CA SER A 82 12.25 -12.17 -7.87
C SER A 82 11.59 -13.23 -8.72
#